data_AF-A0A127EH77-F1
#
_entry.id   AF-A0A127EH77-F1
#
_cell.length_a   1.000
_cell.length_b   1.000
_cell.length_c   1.000
_cell.angle_alpha   90.00
_cell.angle_beta   90.00
_cell.angle_gamma   90.00
#
_symmetry.space_group_name_H-M   'P 1'
#
loop_
_entity.id
_entity.type
_entity.pdbx_description
1 polymer ?
#
loop_
_entity_poly.entity_id
_entity_poly.type
_entity_poly.pdbx_seq_one_letter_code
_entity_poly.pdbx_strand_id
1 'polypeptide(L)'
;MKIGRVREDAKDAFKSLIGFEFILLDLKIKDKIMVINPLTIEGFEKFYYEIFKRFGKEVINERYKDFLKYMMSEECGFDICSDIENFMNLRDFTDDDKKSYNFALQNFKGKYGLQ
;
A
#
# COMPACT_ATOMS: atom_id res chain seq x y z
N MET A 1 -14.09 3.35 -3.44
CA MET A 1 -12.72 3.43 -2.89
C MET A 1 -12.61 4.71 -2.08
N LYS A 2 -11.79 4.70 -1.04
CA LYS A 2 -11.53 5.87 -0.19
C LYS A 2 -10.04 6.16 -0.14
N ILE A 3 -9.70 7.37 0.26
CA ILE A 3 -8.38 7.68 0.80
C ILE A 3 -8.48 7.70 2.31
N GLY A 4 -7.48 7.13 2.99
CA GLY A 4 -7.32 7.26 4.43
C GLY A 4 -5.86 7.45 4.80
N ARG A 5 -5.63 8.29 5.81
CA ARG A 5 -4.31 8.55 6.37
C ARG A 5 -4.09 7.65 7.58
N VAL A 6 -2.94 6.98 7.65
CA VAL A 6 -2.59 6.18 8.83
C VAL A 6 -2.43 7.08 10.04
N ARG A 7 -3.16 6.78 11.11
CA ARG A 7 -3.16 7.55 12.36
C ARG A 7 -1.84 7.43 13.11
N GLU A 8 -1.56 8.42 13.97
CA GLU A 8 -0.35 8.42 14.81
C GLU A 8 -0.33 7.29 15.86
N ASP A 9 -1.50 6.85 16.30
CA ASP A 9 -1.71 5.73 17.22
C ASP A 9 -2.00 4.40 16.50
N ALA A 10 -1.76 4.33 15.18
CA ALA A 10 -1.97 3.13 14.40
C ALA A 10 -1.21 1.93 14.97
N LYS A 11 -1.90 0.79 14.99
CA LYS A 11 -1.40 -0.46 15.53
C LYS A 11 -0.78 -1.32 14.43
N ASP A 12 -0.16 -2.42 14.84
CA ASP A 12 0.28 -3.51 13.96
C ASP A 12 1.29 -3.10 12.88
N ALA A 13 1.07 -3.58 11.64
CA ALA A 13 1.98 -3.40 10.53
C ALA A 13 2.04 -1.98 9.99
N PHE A 14 1.05 -1.15 10.33
CA PHE A 14 0.92 0.21 9.83
C PHE A 14 1.63 1.25 10.70
N LYS A 15 2.16 0.86 11.87
CA LYS A 15 2.94 1.79 12.72
C LYS A 15 4.13 2.42 12.00
N SER A 16 4.81 1.71 11.10
CA SER A 16 5.89 2.29 10.29
C SER A 16 5.39 3.20 9.16
N LEU A 17 4.08 3.21 8.91
CA LEU A 17 3.41 3.92 7.83
C LEU A 17 2.55 5.09 8.35
N ILE A 18 2.71 5.47 9.62
CA ILE A 18 2.07 6.65 10.22
C ILE A 18 2.22 7.87 9.30
N GLY A 19 1.11 8.56 9.07
CA GLY A 19 1.08 9.79 8.27
C GLY A 19 0.95 9.59 6.77
N PHE A 20 1.16 8.37 6.24
CA PHE A 20 0.97 8.09 4.82
C PHE A 20 -0.52 7.91 4.48
N GLU A 21 -0.88 8.32 3.26
CA GLU A 21 -2.21 8.15 2.70
C GLU A 21 -2.24 6.95 1.75
N PHE A 22 -3.29 6.15 1.89
CA PHE A 22 -3.53 4.95 1.10
C PHE A 22 -4.87 5.01 0.40
N ILE A 23 -4.93 4.39 -0.77
CA ILE A 23 -6.16 3.97 -1.43
C ILE A 23 -6.69 2.75 -0.68
N LEU A 24 -7.93 2.85 -0.24
CA LEU A 24 -8.61 1.89 0.60
C LEU A 24 -9.87 1.36 -0.10
N LEU A 25 -10.09 0.05 0.00
CA LEU A 25 -11.28 -0.62 -0.48
C LEU A 25 -12.01 -1.26 0.71
N ASP A 26 -13.23 -0.79 0.94
CA ASP A 26 -14.13 -1.36 1.95
C ASP A 26 -14.59 -2.74 1.47
N LEU A 27 -14.22 -3.78 2.23
CA LEU A 27 -14.56 -5.17 1.93
C LEU A 27 -15.99 -5.52 2.38
N LYS A 28 -16.71 -4.62 3.05
CA LYS A 28 -17.99 -4.87 3.74
C LYS A 28 -17.92 -6.03 4.75
N ILE A 29 -16.71 -6.39 5.17
CA ILE A 29 -16.42 -7.40 6.18
C ILE A 29 -15.95 -6.65 7.42
N LYS A 30 -16.77 -6.72 8.48
CA LYS A 30 -16.51 -6.30 9.88
C LYS A 30 -15.20 -5.51 10.09
N ASP A 31 -15.31 -4.18 10.07
CA ASP A 31 -14.25 -3.20 10.42
C ASP A 31 -12.89 -3.37 9.71
N LYS A 32 -12.81 -4.25 8.70
CA LYS A 32 -11.60 -4.47 7.91
C LYS A 32 -11.67 -3.70 6.60
N ILE A 33 -10.53 -3.16 6.21
CA ILE A 33 -10.35 -2.48 4.95
C ILE A 33 -9.15 -3.06 4.22
N MET A 34 -9.29 -3.25 2.92
CA MET A 34 -8.19 -3.62 2.05
C MET A 34 -7.39 -2.36 1.73
N VAL A 35 -6.08 -2.44 1.97
CA VAL A 35 -5.11 -1.39 1.68
C VAL A 35 -4.49 -1.71 0.34
N ILE A 36 -4.84 -0.91 -0.67
CA ILE A 36 -4.40 -1.16 -2.04
C ILE A 36 -2.98 -0.63 -2.23
N ASN A 37 -2.84 0.69 -2.25
CA ASN A 37 -1.57 1.33 -2.56
C ASN A 37 -1.48 2.73 -1.94
N PRO A 38 -0.28 3.21 -1.66
CA PRO A 38 -0.04 4.59 -1.26
C PRO A 38 -0.21 5.57 -2.43
N LEU A 39 -0.35 6.86 -2.12
CA LEU A 39 -0.49 7.92 -3.14
C LEU A 39 0.84 8.57 -3.56
N THR A 40 1.92 8.37 -2.79
CA THR A 40 3.21 9.05 -2.99
C THR A 40 4.33 8.04 -3.25
N ILE A 41 5.37 8.48 -3.98
CA ILE A 41 6.54 7.64 -4.29
C ILE A 41 7.20 7.14 -3.00
N GLU A 42 7.39 8.03 -2.02
CA GLU A 42 7.93 7.67 -0.70
C GLU A 42 7.05 6.63 -0.01
N GLY A 43 5.73 6.78 -0.10
CA GLY A 43 4.78 5.81 0.43
C GLY A 43 4.95 4.44 -0.20
N PHE A 44 5.11 4.36 -1.52
CA PHE A 44 5.37 3.09 -2.23
C PHE A 44 6.63 2.40 -1.72
N GLU A 45 7.73 3.16 -1.62
CA GLU A 45 9.01 2.64 -1.13
C GLU A 45 8.89 2.09 0.28
N LYS A 46 8.28 2.85 1.18
CA LYS A 46 8.14 2.44 2.57
C LYS A 46 7.19 1.26 2.74
N PHE A 47 6.05 1.29 2.05
CA PHE A 47 5.03 0.24 2.14
C PHE A 47 5.56 -1.11 1.68
N TYR A 48 6.09 -1.19 0.46
CA TYR A 48 6.57 -2.46 -0.09
C TYR A 48 7.81 -2.97 0.62
N TYR A 49 8.69 -2.09 1.10
CA TYR A 49 9.82 -2.50 1.91
C TYR A 49 9.39 -3.11 3.25
N GLU A 50 8.37 -2.54 3.89
CA GLU A 50 7.84 -3.06 5.15
C GLU A 50 7.10 -4.40 4.97
N ILE A 51 6.34 -4.57 3.88
CA ILE A 51 5.74 -5.88 3.55
C ILE A 51 6.83 -6.91 3.28
N PHE A 52 7.86 -6.54 2.52
CA PHE A 52 8.99 -7.40 2.23
C PHE A 52 9.69 -7.89 3.50
N LYS A 53 9.98 -6.97 4.43
CA LYS A 53 10.65 -7.31 5.69
C LYS A 53 9.83 -8.25 6.58
N ARG A 54 8.50 -8.11 6.58
CA ARG A 54 7.62 -8.85 7.48
C ARG A 54 7.20 -10.21 6.93
N PHE A 55 6.94 -10.29 5.63
CA PHE A 55 6.36 -11.47 5.00
C PHE A 55 7.07 -11.81 3.69
N GLY A 56 7.37 -10.81 2.86
CA GLY A 56 7.84 -11.05 1.50
C GLY A 56 9.15 -11.82 1.43
N LYS A 57 10.10 -11.56 2.34
CA LYS A 57 11.39 -12.24 2.37
C LYS A 57 11.25 -13.75 2.56
N GLU A 58 10.31 -14.17 3.41
CA GLU A 58 10.13 -15.57 3.81
C GLU A 58 9.10 -16.30 2.94
N VAL A 59 8.08 -15.58 2.47
CA VAL A 59 6.92 -16.18 1.78
C VAL A 59 7.02 -16.10 0.26
N ILE A 60 7.66 -15.07 -0.28
CA ILE A 60 7.65 -14.78 -1.71
C ILE A 60 9.06 -14.90 -2.30
N ASN A 61 10.00 -14.07 -1.85
CA ASN A 61 11.36 -14.08 -2.36
C ASN A 61 12.31 -13.34 -1.41
N GLU A 62 13.52 -13.85 -1.19
CA GLU A 62 14.53 -13.21 -0.35
C GLU A 62 15.13 -11.93 -0.97
N ARG A 63 14.99 -11.75 -2.30
CA ARG A 63 15.48 -10.57 -3.01
C ARG A 63 14.35 -9.56 -3.18
N TYR A 64 14.54 -8.36 -2.63
CA TYR A 64 13.54 -7.30 -2.68
C TYR A 64 13.06 -6.97 -4.09
N LYS A 65 13.97 -6.91 -5.07
CA LYS A 65 13.61 -6.62 -6.47
C LYS A 65 12.68 -7.69 -7.07
N ASP A 66 12.90 -8.96 -6.76
CA ASP A 66 12.08 -10.05 -7.29
C ASP A 66 10.74 -10.13 -6.54
N PHE A 67 10.72 -9.84 -5.24
CA PHE A 67 9.49 -9.58 -4.49
C PHE A 67 8.66 -8.45 -5.13
N LEU A 68 9.29 -7.32 -5.47
CA LEU A 68 8.59 -6.19 -6.10
C LEU A 68 7.99 -6.57 -7.46
N LYS A 69 8.70 -7.33 -8.28
CA LYS A 69 8.16 -7.83 -9.55
C LYS A 69 6.91 -8.67 -9.33
N TYR A 70 6.92 -9.55 -8.33
CA TYR A 70 5.77 -10.36 -7.98
C TYR A 70 4.60 -9.50 -7.50
N MET A 71 4.83 -8.58 -6.56
CA MET A 71 3.77 -7.75 -5.99
C MET A 71 3.15 -6.75 -6.99
N MET A 72 3.87 -6.44 -8.06
CA MET A 72 3.45 -5.49 -9.10
C MET A 72 2.90 -6.15 -10.36
N SER A 73 2.85 -7.49 -10.41
CA SER A 73 2.24 -8.21 -11.51
C SER A 73 0.71 -8.17 -11.40
N GLU A 74 0.02 -8.16 -12.54
CA GLU A 74 -1.45 -8.17 -12.59
C GLU A 74 -2.08 -9.47 -12.05
N GLU A 75 -1.25 -10.50 -11.87
CA GLU A 75 -1.66 -11.83 -11.39
C GLU A 75 -1.46 -12.02 -9.87
N CYS A 76 -1.03 -10.99 -9.16
CA CYS A 76 -0.79 -11.08 -7.72
C CYS A 76 -2.12 -11.08 -6.94
N GLY A 77 -2.32 -12.11 -6.10
CA GLY A 77 -3.48 -12.25 -5.20
C GLY A 77 -3.18 -11.94 -3.73
N PHE A 78 -2.23 -11.06 -3.43
CA PHE A 78 -1.85 -10.76 -2.05
C PHE A 78 -2.70 -9.62 -1.47
N ASP A 79 -3.71 -10.00 -0.68
CA ASP A 79 -4.60 -9.03 -0.02
C ASP A 79 -4.00 -8.50 1.28
N ILE A 80 -3.78 -7.18 1.33
CA ILE A 80 -3.27 -6.50 2.53
C ILE A 80 -4.45 -5.86 3.25
N CYS A 81 -4.88 -6.47 4.35
CA CYS A 81 -6.00 -5.99 5.14
C CYS A 81 -5.53 -5.32 6.45
N SER A 82 -6.28 -4.32 6.91
CA SER A 82 -6.06 -3.66 8.19
C SER A 82 -7.39 -3.26 8.82
N ASP A 83 -7.40 -3.00 10.13
CA ASP A 83 -8.57 -2.41 10.79
C ASP A 83 -8.78 -0.97 10.32
N ILE A 84 -10.03 -0.62 10.01
CA ILE A 84 -10.40 0.72 9.56
C ILE A 84 -10.03 1.78 10.60
N GLU A 85 -10.02 1.41 11.89
CA GLU A 85 -9.62 2.29 13.00
C GLU A 85 -8.18 2.76 12.91
N ASN A 86 -7.29 2.09 12.15
CA ASN A 86 -5.92 2.55 11.92
C ASN A 86 -5.87 3.78 10.99
N PHE A 87 -6.99 4.18 10.39
CA PHE A 87 -7.06 5.28 9.43
C PHE A 87 -7.93 6.44 9.94
N MET A 88 -7.55 7.65 9.53
CA MET A 88 -8.28 8.89 9.76
C MET A 88 -8.43 9.67 8.45
N ASN A 89 -9.22 10.75 8.50
CA ASN A 89 -9.49 11.62 7.35
C ASN A 89 -10.02 10.85 6.13
N LEU A 90 -10.90 9.89 6.38
CA LEU A 90 -11.51 9.07 5.32
C LEU A 90 -12.31 9.95 4.38
N ARG A 91 -11.93 9.96 3.10
CA ARG A 91 -12.62 10.70 2.04
C ARG A 91 -12.75 9.85 0.79
N ASP A 92 -13.64 10.25 -0.11
CA ASP A 92 -13.79 9.56 -1.38
C ASP A 92 -12.55 9.75 -2.27
N PHE A 93 -12.24 8.71 -3.03
CA PHE A 93 -11.17 8.73 -4.03
C PHE A 93 -11.59 9.59 -5.22
N THR A 94 -10.72 10.50 -5.64
CA THR A 94 -10.98 11.49 -6.70
C THR A 94 -10.11 11.25 -7.94
N ASP A 95 -10.42 11.94 -9.03
CA ASP A 95 -9.60 11.89 -10.25
C ASP A 95 -8.20 12.47 -10.05
N ASP A 96 -8.01 13.43 -9.15
CA ASP A 96 -6.69 13.98 -8.84
C ASP A 96 -5.83 13.00 -8.03
N ASP A 97 -6.46 12.19 -7.16
CA ASP A 97 -5.78 11.07 -6.50
C ASP A 97 -5.34 10.03 -7.52
N LYS A 98 -6.19 9.74 -8.52
CA LYS A 98 -5.84 8.82 -9.60
C LYS A 98 -4.63 9.28 -10.39
N LYS A 99 -4.55 10.57 -10.72
CA LYS A 99 -3.37 11.15 -11.38
C LYS A 99 -2.12 11.02 -10.49
N SER A 100 -2.24 11.36 -9.21
CA SER A 100 -1.14 11.31 -8.24
C SER A 100 -0.63 9.87 -8.06
N TYR A 101 -1.55 8.92 -7.89
CA TYR A 101 -1.27 7.49 -7.82
C TYR A 101 -0.57 6.99 -9.09
N ASN A 102 -1.09 7.29 -10.28
CA ASN A 102 -0.50 6.83 -11.53
C ASN A 102 0.92 7.39 -11.71
N PHE A 103 1.11 8.67 -11.41
CA PHE A 103 2.43 9.29 -11.44
C PHE A 103 3.39 8.62 -10.46
N ALA A 104 2.97 8.42 -9.21
CA ALA A 104 3.79 7.79 -8.18
C ALA A 104 4.15 6.34 -8.54
N LEU A 105 3.17 5.56 -9.00
CA LEU A 105 3.35 4.17 -9.42
C LEU A 105 4.33 4.06 -10.60
N GLN A 106 4.19 4.89 -11.63
CA GLN A 106 5.09 4.88 -12.78
C GLN A 106 6.53 5.20 -12.38
N ASN A 107 6.74 6.22 -11.54
CA ASN A 107 8.08 6.57 -11.05
C ASN A 107 8.67 5.45 -10.19
N PHE A 108 7.87 4.85 -9.30
CA PHE A 108 8.29 3.72 -8.49
C PHE A 108 8.70 2.53 -9.37
N LYS A 109 7.84 2.12 -10.32
CA LYS A 109 8.13 1.07 -11.30
C LYS A 109 9.40 1.35 -12.09
N GLY A 110 9.56 2.58 -12.59
CA GLY A 110 10.75 3.03 -13.32
C GLY A 110 12.03 2.92 -12.49
N LYS A 111 12.01 3.36 -11.22
CA LYS A 111 13.16 3.27 -10.30
C LYS A 111 13.67 1.84 -10.12
N TYR A 112 12.77 0.86 -10.08
CA TYR A 112 13.13 -0.55 -9.86
C TYR A 112 13.24 -1.37 -11.16
N GLY A 113 12.98 -0.76 -12.32
CA GLY A 113 12.97 -1.45 -13.61
C GLY A 113 11.88 -2.52 -13.68
N LEU A 114 10.70 -2.21 -13.15
CA LEU A 114 9.48 -3.03 -13.22
C LEU A 114 8.70 -2.55 -14.45
N GLN A 115 8.62 -3.35 -15.49
CA GLN A 115 7.78 -3.07 -16.67
C GLN A 115 6.42 -3.70 -16.46
#